data_AF-A0A7C1PIQ5-F1
#
_entry.id   AF-A0A7C1PIQ5-F1
#
_cell.length_a   1.000
_cell.length_b   1.000
_cell.length_c   1.000
_cell.angle_alpha   90.00
_cell.angle_beta   90.00
_cell.angle_gamma   90.00
#
_symmetry.space_group_name_H-M   'P 1'
#
loop_
_entity.id
_entity.type
_entity.pdbx_description
1 polymer ?
#
loop_
_entity_poly.entity_id
_entity_poly.type
_entity_poly.pdbx_seq_one_letter_code
_entity_poly.pdbx_strand_id
1 'polypeptide(L)'
;MTTTPHGQEYHTYGLPVGTVRGFLSVLICSFFWIVLLYPSDAELRVPLAHFFLLSMVFLAFASQPLSELHTQRFLPWLMRFIFVGGSIAVIAYVLYKDPQRLPTRLTPNPDEIGQWPVLLACLAGGFAGGLLLRFILGRNSPLFMTIRAWLGIIATLLLLFETLFQFVILPNMSDKPSLDTLKIWEGVLIAVTAGYFGTRA
;
A
#
# COMPACT_ATOMS: atom_id res chain seq x y z
N MET A 1 18.43 29.60 -28.36
CA MET A 1 18.25 28.32 -27.63
C MET A 1 17.54 28.63 -26.32
N THR A 2 16.22 28.49 -26.31
CA THR A 2 15.39 28.70 -25.12
C THR A 2 15.38 27.42 -24.31
N THR A 3 16.04 27.43 -23.15
CA THR A 3 15.94 26.35 -22.17
C THR A 3 14.56 26.42 -21.54
N THR A 4 13.66 25.54 -21.97
CA THR A 4 12.37 25.32 -21.31
C THR A 4 12.67 24.92 -19.86
N PRO A 5 12.18 25.64 -18.83
CA PRO A 5 12.33 25.19 -17.47
C PRO A 5 11.53 23.88 -17.34
N HIS A 6 12.22 22.76 -17.23
CA HIS A 6 11.59 21.51 -16.80
C HIS A 6 10.92 21.81 -15.46
N GLY A 7 9.59 21.82 -15.45
CA GLY A 7 8.81 22.10 -14.25
C GLY A 7 9.33 21.23 -13.11
N GLN A 8 9.83 21.88 -12.07
CA GLN A 8 10.38 21.24 -10.89
C GLN A 8 9.24 20.45 -10.24
N GLU A 9 9.20 19.13 -10.44
CA GLU A 9 8.18 18.30 -9.80
C GLU A 9 8.35 18.44 -8.28
N TYR A 10 7.34 18.96 -7.57
CA TYR A 10 7.37 18.93 -6.12
C TYR A 10 7.28 17.46 -5.67
N HIS A 11 8.41 16.96 -5.20
CA HIS A 11 8.58 15.61 -4.68
C HIS A 11 8.02 15.53 -3.27
N THR A 12 7.17 14.53 -2.99
CA THR A 12 6.81 14.20 -1.62
C THR A 12 8.10 13.92 -0.83
N TYR A 13 8.37 14.71 0.22
CA TYR A 13 9.60 14.65 1.02
C TYR A 13 10.92 14.93 0.28
N GLY A 14 10.90 15.51 -0.93
CA GLY A 14 12.14 15.69 -1.71
C GLY A 14 12.72 14.40 -2.30
N LEU A 15 11.98 13.27 -2.25
CA LEU A 15 12.46 11.96 -2.66
C LEU A 15 12.34 11.71 -4.17
N PRO A 16 13.24 10.90 -4.78
CA PRO A 16 13.19 10.54 -6.20
C PRO A 16 11.84 9.99 -6.63
N VAL A 17 11.47 10.20 -7.90
CA VAL A 17 10.22 9.67 -8.48
C VAL A 17 10.14 8.17 -8.25
N GLY A 18 8.96 7.69 -7.80
CA GLY A 18 8.73 6.27 -7.53
C GLY A 18 9.11 5.80 -6.12
N THR A 19 9.86 6.59 -5.34
CA THR A 19 10.27 6.20 -3.98
C THR A 19 9.08 6.00 -3.04
N VAL A 20 8.11 6.91 -3.05
CA VAL A 20 6.92 6.79 -2.19
C VAL A 20 6.05 5.58 -2.57
N ARG A 21 5.88 5.30 -3.87
CA ARG A 21 5.19 4.08 -4.32
C ARG A 21 5.91 2.81 -3.85
N GLY A 22 7.24 2.78 -3.98
CA GLY A 22 8.06 1.68 -3.46
C GLY A 22 7.93 1.54 -1.95
N PHE A 23 7.95 2.65 -1.22
CA PHE A 23 7.81 2.66 0.23
C PHE A 23 6.43 2.18 0.69
N LEU A 24 5.33 2.68 0.10
CA LEU A 24 3.97 2.18 0.36
C LEU A 24 3.85 0.68 0.07
N SER A 25 4.50 0.21 -1.00
CA SER A 25 4.52 -1.21 -1.35
C SER A 25 5.23 -2.04 -0.27
N VAL A 26 6.38 -1.57 0.22
CA VAL A 26 7.10 -2.20 1.32
C VAL A 26 6.25 -2.20 2.59
N LEU A 27 5.56 -1.11 2.92
CA LEU A 27 4.65 -1.06 4.08
C LEU A 27 3.53 -2.10 3.98
N ILE A 28 2.83 -2.13 2.85
CA ILE A 28 1.77 -3.13 2.59
C ILE A 28 2.33 -4.54 2.74
N CYS A 29 3.50 -4.83 2.17
CA CYS A 29 4.09 -6.16 2.23
C CYS A 29 4.62 -6.51 3.63
N SER A 30 5.17 -5.54 4.34
CA SER A 30 5.64 -5.72 5.71
C SER A 30 4.49 -6.11 6.64
N PHE A 31 3.26 -5.65 6.38
CA PHE A 31 2.08 -6.12 7.09
C PHE A 31 1.91 -7.64 6.96
N PHE A 32 1.97 -8.19 5.73
CA PHE A 32 1.92 -9.64 5.51
C PHE A 32 3.08 -10.37 6.18
N TRP A 33 4.28 -9.78 6.15
CA TRP A 33 5.44 -10.37 6.81
C TRP A 33 5.25 -10.45 8.31
N ILE A 34 4.74 -9.39 8.94
CA ILE A 34 4.44 -9.36 10.38
C ILE A 34 3.38 -10.41 10.70
N VAL A 35 2.28 -10.50 9.94
CA VAL A 35 1.26 -11.53 10.15
C VAL A 35 1.86 -12.94 10.08
N LEU A 36 2.72 -13.21 9.10
CA LEU A 36 3.35 -14.52 8.94
C LEU A 36 4.37 -14.86 10.04
N LEU A 37 5.09 -13.86 10.54
CA LEU A 37 6.11 -14.01 11.57
C LEU A 37 5.57 -13.85 13.01
N TYR A 38 4.33 -13.41 13.16
CA TYR A 38 3.69 -13.20 14.47
C TYR A 38 3.71 -14.49 15.31
N PRO A 39 3.82 -14.43 16.64
CA PRO A 39 3.82 -15.61 17.50
C PRO A 39 2.72 -16.63 17.14
N SER A 40 3.07 -17.92 17.18
CA SER A 40 2.24 -19.03 16.69
C SER A 40 0.89 -19.14 17.40
N ASP A 41 0.87 -18.67 18.64
CA ASP A 41 -0.19 -18.87 19.63
C ASP A 41 -1.37 -17.89 19.41
N ALA A 42 -1.19 -16.91 18.53
CA ALA A 42 -2.21 -15.94 18.17
C ALA A 42 -2.99 -16.39 16.93
N GLU A 43 -4.31 -16.46 17.06
CA GLU A 43 -5.24 -16.56 15.93
C GLU A 43 -5.30 -15.21 15.20
N LEU A 44 -4.43 -15.06 14.22
CA LEU A 44 -4.29 -13.84 13.42
C LEU A 44 -4.42 -14.18 11.94
N ARG A 45 -5.33 -13.48 11.26
CA ARG A 45 -5.53 -13.58 9.81
C ARG A 45 -5.32 -12.20 9.19
N VAL A 46 -4.86 -12.19 7.95
CA VAL A 46 -4.76 -10.94 7.18
C VAL A 46 -6.19 -10.46 6.85
N PRO A 47 -6.55 -9.20 7.16
CA PRO A 47 -7.84 -8.64 6.78
C PRO A 47 -7.99 -8.57 5.26
N LEU A 48 -9.19 -8.81 4.75
CA LEU A 48 -9.48 -8.86 3.30
C LEU A 48 -8.98 -7.61 2.55
N ALA A 49 -9.07 -6.43 3.15
CA ALA A 49 -8.63 -5.17 2.55
C ALA A 49 -7.15 -5.16 2.14
N HIS A 50 -6.27 -5.82 2.90
CA HIS A 50 -4.84 -5.85 2.58
C HIS A 50 -4.55 -6.63 1.29
N PHE A 51 -5.38 -7.59 0.92
CA PHE A 51 -5.26 -8.30 -0.36
C PHE A 51 -5.59 -7.38 -1.55
N PHE A 52 -6.56 -6.48 -1.40
CA PHE A 52 -6.86 -5.46 -2.42
C PHE A 52 -5.71 -4.45 -2.55
N LEU A 53 -5.10 -4.05 -1.43
CA LEU A 53 -3.90 -3.21 -1.45
C LEU A 53 -2.70 -3.94 -2.10
N LEU A 54 -2.55 -5.23 -1.85
CA LEU A 54 -1.50 -6.04 -2.44
C LEU A 54 -1.66 -6.17 -3.97
N SER A 55 -2.87 -6.32 -4.48
CA SER A 55 -3.11 -6.34 -5.93
C SER A 55 -2.71 -5.02 -6.60
N MET A 56 -2.98 -3.89 -5.94
CA MET A 56 -2.52 -2.56 -6.37
C MET A 56 -1.00 -2.45 -6.40
N VAL A 57 -0.31 -3.02 -5.42
CA VAL A 57 1.16 -3.08 -5.41
C VAL A 57 1.69 -3.85 -6.62
N PHE A 58 1.14 -5.03 -6.91
CA PHE A 58 1.54 -5.80 -8.08
C PHE A 58 1.28 -5.05 -9.39
N LEU A 59 0.11 -4.43 -9.54
CA LEU A 59 -0.22 -3.62 -10.70
C LEU A 59 0.72 -2.41 -10.85
N ALA A 60 1.08 -1.78 -9.73
CA ALA A 60 2.02 -0.69 -9.70
C ALA A 60 3.42 -1.14 -10.15
N PHE A 61 3.89 -2.32 -9.75
CA PHE A 61 5.17 -2.86 -10.23
C PHE A 61 5.12 -3.26 -11.71
N ALA A 62 4.03 -3.89 -12.14
CA ALA A 62 3.86 -4.33 -13.54
C ALA A 62 3.75 -3.15 -14.53
N SER A 63 3.21 -2.02 -14.10
CA SER A 63 2.99 -0.83 -14.95
C SER A 63 4.19 0.12 -15.07
N GLN A 64 5.34 -0.17 -14.47
CA GLN A 64 6.51 0.71 -14.54
C GLN A 64 7.25 0.61 -15.89
N PRO A 65 7.33 1.70 -16.69
CA PRO A 65 7.98 1.68 -17.99
C PRO A 65 9.50 1.46 -17.88
N LEU A 66 10.04 0.58 -18.74
CA LEU A 66 11.46 0.20 -18.74
C LEU A 66 12.43 1.37 -18.97
N SER A 67 11.96 2.48 -19.55
CA SER A 67 12.77 3.68 -19.81
C SER A 67 13.07 4.51 -18.55
N GLU A 68 12.21 4.48 -17.53
CA GLU A 68 12.41 5.21 -16.26
C GLU A 68 13.43 4.53 -15.32
N LEU A 69 13.89 3.32 -15.65
CA LEU A 69 14.90 2.57 -14.89
C LEU A 69 16.34 3.11 -15.04
N HIS A 70 16.58 3.99 -16.02
CA HIS A 70 17.93 4.46 -16.33
C HIS A 70 18.37 5.70 -15.55
N THR A 71 17.45 6.47 -14.96
CA THR A 71 17.76 7.78 -14.39
C THR A 71 17.60 7.77 -12.86
N GLN A 72 18.72 7.57 -12.16
CA GLN A 72 18.90 7.53 -10.69
C GLN A 72 18.43 6.24 -9.98
N ARG A 73 19.39 5.32 -9.82
CA ARG A 73 19.18 3.86 -9.74
C ARG A 73 19.06 3.23 -8.36
N PHE A 74 19.55 3.82 -7.28
CA PHE A 74 19.70 3.03 -6.04
C PHE A 74 18.40 2.87 -5.26
N LEU A 75 17.71 3.96 -4.94
CA LEU A 75 16.60 3.92 -3.98
C LEU A 75 15.36 3.16 -4.49
N PRO A 76 14.87 3.37 -5.73
CA PRO A 76 13.75 2.58 -6.26
C PRO A 76 14.11 1.09 -6.46
N TRP A 77 15.36 0.80 -6.83
CA TRP A 77 15.86 -0.57 -6.96
C TRP A 77 15.98 -1.26 -5.60
N LEU A 78 16.48 -0.57 -4.58
CA LEU A 78 16.55 -1.07 -3.21
C LEU A 78 15.16 -1.41 -2.68
N MET A 79 14.15 -0.57 -2.92
CA MET A 79 12.77 -0.86 -2.51
C MET A 79 12.22 -2.12 -3.18
N ARG A 80 12.53 -2.34 -4.47
CA ARG A 80 12.19 -3.59 -5.18
C ARG A 80 12.90 -4.80 -4.59
N PHE A 81 14.20 -4.67 -4.30
CA PHE A 81 14.98 -5.73 -3.70
C PHE A 81 14.46 -6.11 -2.31
N ILE A 82 14.14 -5.12 -1.47
CA ILE A 82 13.53 -5.33 -0.17
C ILE A 82 12.16 -5.99 -0.31
N PHE A 83 11.30 -5.50 -1.20
CA PHE A 83 9.98 -6.07 -1.44
C PHE A 83 10.06 -7.54 -1.89
N VAL A 84 10.79 -7.83 -2.96
CA VAL A 84 10.87 -9.17 -3.55
C VAL A 84 11.70 -10.10 -2.65
N GLY A 85 12.90 -9.67 -2.27
CA GLY A 85 13.81 -10.44 -1.44
C GLY A 85 13.24 -10.70 -0.04
N GLY A 86 12.64 -9.68 0.59
CA GLY A 86 11.97 -9.83 1.88
C GLY A 86 10.79 -10.79 1.81
N SER A 87 9.95 -10.68 0.78
CA SER A 87 8.80 -11.59 0.62
C SER A 87 9.24 -13.04 0.39
N ILE A 88 10.24 -13.27 -0.46
CA ILE A 88 10.81 -14.61 -0.69
C ILE A 88 11.40 -15.17 0.61
N ALA A 89 12.19 -14.36 1.33
CA ALA A 89 12.83 -14.78 2.58
C ALA A 89 11.80 -15.18 3.64
N VAL A 90 10.75 -14.37 3.83
CA VAL A 90 9.69 -14.65 4.81
C VAL A 90 8.90 -15.91 4.42
N ILE A 91 8.50 -16.04 3.16
CA ILE A 91 7.76 -17.22 2.70
C ILE A 91 8.61 -18.49 2.85
N ALA A 92 9.88 -18.45 2.44
CA ALA A 92 10.79 -19.59 2.57
C ALA A 92 11.02 -19.97 4.04
N TYR A 93 11.19 -18.98 4.92
CA TYR A 93 11.34 -19.21 6.35
C TYR A 93 10.09 -19.87 6.97
N VAL A 94 8.89 -19.39 6.61
CA VAL A 94 7.62 -19.94 7.10
C VAL A 94 7.40 -21.35 6.58
N LEU A 95 7.65 -21.61 5.28
CA LEU A 95 7.59 -22.95 4.71
C LEU A 95 8.54 -23.93 5.39
N TYR A 96 9.71 -23.46 5.83
CA TYR A 96 10.67 -24.30 6.54
C TYR A 96 10.25 -24.58 7.99
N LYS A 97 9.71 -23.57 8.70
CA LYS A 97 9.37 -23.69 10.13
C LYS A 97 8.01 -24.32 10.40
N ASP A 98 6.98 -23.89 9.67
CA ASP A 98 5.61 -24.28 9.88
C ASP A 98 4.78 -23.99 8.61
N PRO A 99 4.74 -24.95 7.66
CA PRO A 99 4.04 -24.78 6.39
C PRO A 99 2.56 -24.45 6.53
N GLN A 100 1.92 -24.89 7.63
CA GLN A 100 0.49 -24.68 7.83
C GLN A 100 0.13 -23.24 8.18
N ARG A 101 1.12 -22.40 8.56
CA ARG A 101 0.89 -20.96 8.80
C ARG A 101 0.45 -20.19 7.57
N LEU A 102 0.93 -20.57 6.40
CA LEU A 102 0.58 -19.89 5.15
C LEU A 102 -0.93 -19.96 4.87
N PRO A 103 -1.55 -21.15 4.74
CA PRO A 103 -2.98 -21.23 4.47
C PRO A 103 -3.83 -20.73 5.64
N THR A 104 -3.38 -20.88 6.89
CA THR A 104 -4.16 -20.44 8.05
C THR A 104 -4.19 -18.92 8.22
N ARG A 105 -3.08 -18.23 7.91
CA ARG A 105 -2.97 -16.77 8.10
C ARG A 105 -3.23 -15.94 6.84
N LEU A 106 -2.95 -16.49 5.66
CA LEU A 106 -3.20 -15.83 4.36
C LEU A 106 -4.58 -16.16 3.77
N THR A 107 -5.44 -16.86 4.50
CA THR A 107 -6.85 -17.01 4.13
C THR A 107 -7.66 -15.98 4.90
N PRO A 108 -8.36 -15.05 4.22
CA PRO A 108 -9.25 -14.08 4.89
C PRO A 108 -10.31 -14.77 5.74
N ASN A 109 -10.87 -14.05 6.71
CA ASN A 109 -12.00 -14.56 7.45
C ASN A 109 -13.23 -14.71 6.53
N PRO A 110 -13.94 -15.86 6.50
CA PRO A 110 -15.16 -16.02 5.72
C PRO A 110 -16.21 -14.90 5.93
N ASP A 111 -16.30 -14.36 7.14
CA ASP A 111 -17.22 -13.26 7.48
C ASP A 111 -16.88 -11.93 6.78
N GLU A 112 -15.64 -11.78 6.31
CA GLU A 112 -15.20 -10.61 5.56
C GLU A 112 -15.50 -10.72 4.07
N ILE A 113 -15.71 -11.94 3.55
CA ILE A 113 -15.91 -12.18 2.12
C ILE A 113 -17.08 -11.34 1.60
N GLY A 114 -18.20 -11.26 2.31
CA GLY A 114 -19.37 -10.47 1.88
C GLY A 114 -19.09 -8.97 1.65
N GLN A 115 -17.97 -8.45 2.16
CA GLN A 115 -17.58 -7.04 2.06
C GLN A 115 -16.80 -6.73 0.78
N TRP A 116 -16.38 -7.76 0.02
CA TRP A 116 -15.56 -7.61 -1.19
C TRP A 116 -16.08 -6.57 -2.20
N PRO A 117 -17.39 -6.41 -2.46
CA PRO A 117 -17.87 -5.42 -3.42
C PRO A 117 -17.64 -3.99 -2.94
N VAL A 118 -17.78 -3.75 -1.63
CA VAL A 118 -17.57 -2.43 -1.03
C VAL A 118 -16.08 -2.08 -1.07
N LEU A 119 -15.20 -3.00 -0.68
CA LEU A 119 -13.75 -2.79 -0.74
C LEU A 119 -13.28 -2.54 -2.18
N LEU A 120 -13.83 -3.28 -3.15
CA LEU A 120 -13.57 -3.05 -4.57
C LEU A 120 -14.06 -1.67 -5.03
N ALA A 121 -15.25 -1.24 -4.60
CA ALA A 121 -15.76 0.09 -4.89
C ALA A 121 -14.90 1.20 -4.27
N CYS A 122 -14.42 1.02 -3.05
CA CYS A 122 -13.46 1.93 -2.40
C CYS A 122 -12.14 2.01 -3.18
N LEU A 123 -11.61 0.87 -3.64
CA LEU A 123 -10.39 0.82 -4.44
C LEU A 123 -10.57 1.53 -5.78
N ALA A 124 -11.63 1.18 -6.52
CA ALA A 124 -11.92 1.76 -7.82
C ALA A 124 -12.23 3.26 -7.70
N GLY A 125 -13.03 3.66 -6.72
CA GLY A 125 -13.40 5.04 -6.46
C GLY A 125 -12.20 5.89 -6.04
N GLY A 126 -11.36 5.37 -5.15
CA GLY A 126 -10.10 6.01 -4.76
C GLY A 126 -9.19 6.23 -5.97
N PHE A 127 -8.88 5.15 -6.68
CA PHE A 127 -8.01 5.19 -7.86
C PHE A 127 -8.53 6.13 -8.95
N ALA A 128 -9.81 6.00 -9.33
CA ALA A 128 -10.45 6.87 -10.31
C ALA A 128 -10.47 8.33 -9.85
N GLY A 129 -10.71 8.59 -8.56
CA GLY A 129 -10.65 9.93 -7.98
C GLY A 129 -9.25 10.57 -8.13
N GLY A 130 -8.19 9.80 -7.87
CA GLY A 130 -6.82 10.25 -8.09
C GLY A 130 -6.52 10.55 -9.57
N LEU A 131 -7.03 9.72 -10.47
CA LEU A 131 -6.88 9.89 -11.92
C LEU A 131 -7.64 11.13 -12.43
N LEU A 132 -8.88 11.31 -11.99
CA LEU A 132 -9.70 12.49 -12.31
C LEU A 132 -9.04 13.77 -11.78
N LEU A 133 -8.51 13.75 -10.57
CA LEU A 133 -7.78 14.89 -10.01
C LEU A 133 -6.58 15.29 -10.90
N ARG A 134 -5.82 14.29 -11.37
CA ARG A 134 -4.71 14.50 -12.32
C ARG A 134 -5.20 15.10 -13.64
N PHE A 135 -6.33 14.61 -14.14
CA PHE A 135 -6.91 15.07 -15.40
C PHE A 135 -7.40 16.52 -15.31
N ILE A 136 -8.12 16.87 -14.23
CA ILE A 136 -8.72 18.20 -14.03
C ILE A 136 -7.66 19.26 -13.75
N LEU A 137 -6.73 19.00 -12.84
CA LEU A 137 -5.74 20.00 -12.42
C LEU A 137 -4.51 20.07 -13.34
N GLY A 138 -4.31 19.04 -14.17
CA GLY A 138 -3.13 18.90 -15.02
C GLY A 138 -1.91 18.38 -14.27
N ARG A 139 -1.20 17.42 -14.88
CA ARG A 139 -0.05 16.71 -14.29
C ARG A 139 1.08 17.62 -13.79
N ASN A 140 1.26 18.78 -14.44
CA ASN A 140 2.35 19.71 -14.15
C ASN A 140 1.92 20.91 -13.30
N SER A 141 0.68 20.95 -12.84
CA SER A 141 0.20 22.04 -11.98
C SER A 141 0.84 21.95 -10.58
N PRO A 142 1.38 23.05 -10.03
CA PRO A 142 1.92 23.07 -8.67
C PRO A 142 0.90 22.61 -7.61
N LEU A 143 -0.37 22.95 -7.81
CA LEU A 143 -1.47 22.54 -6.92
C LEU A 143 -1.65 21.02 -6.97
N PHE A 144 -1.68 20.42 -8.16
CA PHE A 144 -1.77 18.97 -8.31
C PHE A 144 -0.60 18.24 -7.65
N MET A 145 0.63 18.73 -7.86
CA MET A 145 1.81 18.13 -7.25
C MET A 145 1.76 18.19 -5.73
N THR A 146 1.24 19.28 -5.17
CA THR A 146 1.07 19.48 -3.72
C THR A 146 0.03 18.50 -3.16
N ILE A 147 -1.14 18.38 -3.80
CA ILE A 147 -2.19 17.44 -3.36
C ILE A 147 -1.69 16.00 -3.48
N ARG A 148 -1.03 15.66 -4.59
CA ARG A 148 -0.38 14.36 -4.79
C ARG A 148 0.63 14.04 -3.70
N ALA A 149 1.40 15.05 -3.25
CA ALA A 149 2.33 14.87 -2.16
C ALA A 149 1.60 14.54 -0.86
N TRP A 150 0.60 15.35 -0.48
CA TRP A 150 -0.22 15.11 0.71
C TRP A 150 -0.93 13.76 0.69
N LEU A 151 -1.49 13.33 -0.44
CA LEU A 151 -2.09 12.00 -0.58
C LEU A 151 -1.10 10.88 -0.25
N GLY A 152 0.17 11.02 -0.69
CA GLY A 152 1.22 10.06 -0.36
C GLY A 152 1.58 10.06 1.13
N ILE A 153 1.64 11.23 1.76
CA ILE A 153 1.87 11.38 3.20
C ILE A 153 0.74 10.71 3.99
N ILE A 154 -0.51 11.03 3.66
CA ILE A 154 -1.69 10.51 4.36
C ILE A 154 -1.76 8.99 4.18
N ALA A 155 -1.59 8.46 2.96
CA ALA A 155 -1.57 7.01 2.73
C ALA A 155 -0.47 6.32 3.55
N THR A 156 0.71 6.94 3.63
CA THR A 156 1.83 6.43 4.45
C THR A 156 1.46 6.37 5.93
N LEU A 157 0.92 7.46 6.46
CA LEU A 157 0.51 7.54 7.87
C LEU A 157 -0.61 6.56 8.19
N LEU A 158 -1.59 6.39 7.30
CA LEU A 158 -2.68 5.45 7.48
C LEU A 158 -2.19 4.00 7.49
N LEU A 159 -1.27 3.61 6.60
CA LEU A 159 -0.69 2.25 6.61
C LEU A 159 0.17 1.98 7.85
N LEU A 160 0.95 2.97 8.29
CA LEU A 160 1.73 2.87 9.53
C LEU A 160 0.80 2.75 10.74
N PHE A 161 -0.23 3.59 10.80
CA PHE A 161 -1.23 3.53 11.85
C PHE A 161 -1.96 2.19 11.82
N GLU A 162 -2.33 1.66 10.65
CA GLU A 162 -2.97 0.35 10.54
C GLU A 162 -2.08 -0.77 11.07
N THR A 163 -0.79 -0.73 10.75
CA THR A 163 0.18 -1.72 11.27
C THR A 163 0.26 -1.65 12.80
N LEU A 164 0.37 -0.45 13.37
CA LEU A 164 0.37 -0.28 14.82
C LEU A 164 -0.98 -0.67 15.44
N PHE A 165 -2.08 -0.31 14.78
CA PHE A 165 -3.41 -0.59 15.24
C PHE A 165 -3.66 -2.10 15.33
N GLN A 166 -3.36 -2.86 14.28
CA GLN A 166 -3.59 -4.31 14.23
C GLN A 166 -2.68 -5.11 15.17
N PHE A 167 -1.40 -4.73 15.29
CA PHE A 167 -0.41 -5.56 16.02
C PHE A 167 -0.09 -5.06 17.42
N VAL A 168 -0.34 -3.78 17.73
CA VAL A 168 0.00 -3.18 19.02
C VAL A 168 -1.24 -2.76 19.78
N ILE A 169 -2.24 -2.16 19.13
CA ILE A 169 -3.39 -1.59 19.83
C ILE A 169 -4.50 -2.63 20.01
N LEU A 170 -4.98 -3.22 18.92
CA LEU A 170 -6.11 -4.14 18.89
C LEU A 170 -5.96 -5.37 19.81
N PRO A 171 -4.76 -6.00 19.92
CA PRO A 171 -4.58 -7.12 20.85
C PRO A 171 -4.67 -6.72 22.33
N ASN A 172 -4.45 -5.43 22.64
CA ASN A 172 -4.44 -4.89 24.00
C ASN A 172 -5.75 -4.18 24.37
N MET A 173 -6.74 -4.13 23.48
CA MET A 173 -8.05 -3.53 23.75
C MET A 173 -8.95 -4.50 24.51
N SER A 174 -9.55 -4.03 25.62
CA SER A 174 -10.57 -4.77 26.37
C SER A 174 -11.85 -4.94 25.55
N ASP A 175 -12.28 -3.86 24.88
CA ASP A 175 -13.44 -3.83 24.00
C ASP A 175 -12.97 -3.69 22.56
N LYS A 176 -13.08 -4.77 21.80
CA LYS A 176 -12.70 -4.76 20.39
C LYS A 176 -13.74 -4.00 19.58
N PRO A 177 -13.32 -3.17 18.61
CA PRO A 177 -14.23 -2.47 17.71
C PRO A 177 -15.11 -3.46 16.93
N SER A 178 -16.32 -3.02 16.60
CA SER A 178 -17.25 -3.82 15.81
C SER A 178 -16.71 -4.06 14.40
N LEU A 179 -17.13 -5.17 13.78
CA LEU A 179 -16.78 -5.48 12.39
C LEU A 179 -17.17 -4.35 11.43
N ASP A 180 -18.28 -3.64 11.68
CA ASP A 180 -18.69 -2.51 10.85
C ASP A 180 -17.76 -1.30 10.97
N THR A 181 -17.17 -1.09 12.15
CA THR A 181 -16.17 -0.03 12.35
C THR A 181 -14.88 -0.37 11.60
N LEU A 182 -14.44 -1.63 11.69
CA LEU A 182 -13.27 -2.12 10.96
C LEU A 182 -13.47 -2.03 9.44
N LYS A 183 -14.68 -2.37 8.94
CA LYS A 183 -15.05 -2.20 7.53
C LYS A 183 -14.86 -0.77 7.03
N ILE A 184 -15.36 0.21 7.77
CA ILE A 184 -15.26 1.63 7.38
C ILE A 184 -13.79 2.03 7.34
N TRP A 185 -13.03 1.64 8.37
CA TRP A 185 -11.61 1.91 8.46
C TRP A 185 -10.82 1.33 7.27
N GLU A 186 -11.04 0.04 6.96
CA GLU A 186 -10.46 -0.64 5.81
C GLU A 186 -10.81 0.03 4.48
N GLY A 187 -12.08 0.43 4.31
CA GLY A 187 -12.53 1.17 3.14
C GLY A 187 -11.82 2.51 2.96
N VAL A 188 -11.62 3.27 4.04
CA VAL A 188 -10.86 4.54 4.03
C VAL A 188 -9.40 4.29 3.66
N LEU A 189 -8.76 3.29 4.30
CA LEU A 189 -7.38 2.93 4.03
C LEU A 189 -7.16 2.59 2.55
N ILE A 190 -8.04 1.76 1.98
CA ILE A 190 -8.03 1.40 0.57
C ILE A 190 -8.24 2.63 -0.32
N ALA A 191 -9.29 3.41 -0.07
CA ALA A 191 -9.64 4.54 -0.94
C ALA A 191 -8.52 5.58 -1.02
N VAL A 192 -7.90 5.92 0.12
CA VAL A 192 -6.81 6.90 0.16
C VAL A 192 -5.54 6.35 -0.50
N THR A 193 -5.17 5.11 -0.18
CA THR A 193 -3.98 4.48 -0.75
C THR A 193 -4.12 4.30 -2.26
N ALA A 194 -5.27 3.78 -2.73
CA ALA A 194 -5.58 3.64 -4.13
C ALA A 194 -5.63 5.00 -4.85
N GLY A 195 -6.16 6.05 -4.20
CA GLY A 195 -6.15 7.41 -4.72
C GLY A 195 -4.76 7.94 -4.97
N TYR A 196 -3.81 7.70 -4.06
CA TYR A 196 -2.41 8.03 -4.30
C TYR A 196 -1.86 7.30 -5.55
N PHE A 197 -2.09 6.00 -5.68
CA PHE A 197 -1.67 5.26 -6.89
C PHE A 197 -2.34 5.80 -8.16
N GLY A 198 -3.61 6.19 -8.09
CA GLY A 198 -4.35 6.80 -9.20
C GLY A 198 -3.75 8.12 -9.67
N THR A 199 -3.26 8.97 -8.76
CA THR A 199 -2.55 10.22 -9.15
C THR A 199 -1.23 9.96 -9.89
N ARG A 200 -0.71 8.73 -9.85
CA ARG A 200 0.58 8.31 -10.45
C ARG A 200 0.42 7.41 -11.68
N ALA A 201 -0.78 6.93 -11.98
CA ALA A 201 -1.12 6.23 -13.21
C ALA A 201 -1.21 7.25 -14.34
#